data_AF-A0A382JQA2-F1
#
_entry.id   AF-A0A382JQA2-F1
#
_cell.length_a   1.000
_cell.length_b   1.000
_cell.length_c   1.000
_cell.angle_alpha   90.00
_cell.angle_beta   90.00
_cell.angle_gamma   90.00
#
_symmetry.space_group_name_H-M   'P 1'
#
loop_
_entity.id
_entity.type
_entity.pdbx_description
1 polymer ?
#
loop_
_entity_poly.entity_id
_entity_poly.type
_entity_poly.pdbx_seq_one_letter_code
_entity_poly.pdbx_strand_id
1 'polypeptide(L)' 'MAVKTTSEYLIENSEKYANEPAVSSKNNDGEWDTTTWSDFFKQTMDVAKALTAMGFVKND' A
#
# COMPACT_ATOMS: atom_id res chain seq x y z
N MET A 1 22.93 10.11 -5.05
CA MET A 1 21.79 9.79 -4.17
C MET A 1 21.00 8.68 -4.85
N ALA A 2 20.67 7.58 -4.16
CA ALA A 2 19.79 6.56 -4.73
C ALA A 2 18.35 7.11 -4.77
N VAL A 3 17.65 6.92 -5.89
CA VAL A 3 16.23 7.28 -6.00
C VAL A 3 15.43 6.24 -5.25
N LYS A 4 14.56 6.68 -4.32
CA LYS A 4 13.64 5.79 -3.61
C LYS A 4 12.67 5.13 -4.59
N THR A 5 12.46 3.85 -4.42
CA THR A 5 11.42 3.08 -5.10
C THR A 5 10.04 3.45 -4.57
N THR A 6 9.00 3.21 -5.37
CA THR A 6 7.60 3.43 -4.94
C THR A 6 7.28 2.66 -3.65
N SER A 7 7.81 1.44 -3.49
CA SER A 7 7.61 0.63 -2.29
C SER A 7 8.26 1.23 -1.05
N GLU A 8 9.44 1.86 -1.18
CA GLU A 8 10.09 2.57 -0.06
C GLU A 8 9.29 3.80 0.37
N TYR A 9 8.69 4.54 -0.57
CA TYR A 9 7.78 5.64 -0.23
C TYR A 9 6.52 5.15 0.50
N LEU A 10 5.96 4.00 0.09
CA LEU A 10 4.81 3.40 0.78
C LEU A 10 5.14 3.06 2.24
N ILE A 11 6.28 2.39 2.48
CA ILE A 11 6.72 2.02 3.83
C ILE A 11 6.90 3.28 4.68
N GLU A 12 7.63 4.27 4.17
CA GLU A 12 7.88 5.53 4.88
C GLU A 12 6.59 6.28 5.23
N ASN A 13 5.62 6.33 4.32
CA ASN A 13 4.34 7.00 4.58
C ASN A 13 3.50 6.25 5.60
N SER A 14 3.56 4.90 5.62
CA SER A 14 2.86 4.10 6.63
C SER A 14 3.39 4.34 8.05
N GLU A 15 4.67 4.69 8.19
CA GLU A 15 5.30 5.02 9.47
C GLU A 15 5.02 6.46 9.89
N LYS A 16 5.14 7.41 8.94
CA LYS A 16 5.02 8.85 9.23
C LYS A 16 3.59 9.37 9.30
N TYR A 17 2.70 8.78 8.50
CA TYR A 17 1.34 9.27 8.27
C TYR A 17 0.31 8.15 8.43
N ALA A 18 0.57 7.21 9.36
CA ALA A 18 -0.17 5.96 9.54
C ALA A 18 -1.70 6.10 9.47
N ASN A 19 -2.24 7.14 10.12
CA ASN A 19 -3.68 7.39 10.24
C ASN A 19 -4.22 8.39 9.21
N GLU A 20 -3.36 8.96 8.36
CA GLU A 20 -3.77 9.91 7.32
C GLU A 20 -4.33 9.18 6.09
N PRO A 21 -5.20 9.82 5.28
CA PRO A 21 -5.71 9.27 4.04
C PRO A 21 -4.59 8.92 3.04
N ALA A 22 -4.59 7.68 2.54
CA ALA A 22 -3.71 7.25 1.45
C ALA A 22 -4.45 7.16 0.12
N VAL A 23 -5.60 6.49 0.13
CA VAL A 23 -6.47 6.31 -1.04
C VAL A 23 -7.90 6.55 -0.60
N SER A 24 -8.65 7.31 -1.41
CA SER A 24 -10.09 7.50 -1.20
C SER A 24 -10.83 7.19 -2.49
N SER A 25 -11.92 6.44 -2.37
CA SER A 25 -12.80 6.07 -3.48
C SER A 25 -14.25 6.13 -3.03
N LYS A 26 -15.17 6.28 -3.97
CA LYS A 26 -16.60 6.19 -3.65
C LYS A 26 -17.01 4.73 -3.52
N ASN A 27 -17.73 4.40 -2.45
CA ASN A 27 -18.37 3.10 -2.30
C ASN A 27 -19.63 3.00 -3.19
N ASN A 28 -20.31 1.84 -3.13
CA ASN A 28 -21.51 1.59 -3.94
C ASN A 28 -22.68 2.52 -3.63
N ASP A 29 -22.72 3.08 -2.42
CA ASP A 29 -23.75 4.04 -1.99
C ASP A 29 -23.39 5.49 -2.37
N GLY A 30 -22.21 5.71 -2.96
CA GLY A 30 -21.72 7.03 -3.40
C GLY A 30 -20.98 7.83 -2.33
N GLU A 31 -20.81 7.26 -1.14
CA GLU A 31 -20.08 7.84 0.00
C GLU A 31 -18.57 7.65 -0.17
N TRP A 32 -17.79 8.57 0.39
CA TRP A 32 -16.34 8.43 0.41
C TRP A 32 -15.89 7.36 1.41
N ASP A 33 -15.18 6.36 0.91
CA ASP A 33 -14.43 5.40 1.70
C ASP A 33 -12.93 5.74 1.61
N THR A 34 -12.26 5.79 2.74
CA THR A 34 -10.87 6.22 2.86
C THR A 34 -10.03 5.14 3.53
N THR A 35 -9.05 4.64 2.80
CA THR A 35 -8.01 3.75 3.34
C THR A 35 -6.85 4.60 3.86
N THR A 36 -6.44 4.35 5.10
CA THR A 36 -5.28 5.02 5.71
C THR A 36 -3.96 4.48 5.16
N TRP A 37 -2.85 5.20 5.35
CA TRP A 37 -1.52 4.69 4.95
C TRP A 37 -1.16 3.38 5.63
N SER A 38 -1.53 3.19 6.90
CA SER A 38 -1.27 1.94 7.61
C SER A 38 -2.07 0.76 7.04
N ASP A 39 -3.34 0.97 6.71
CA ASP A 39 -4.20 -0.05 6.10
C ASP A 39 -3.73 -0.41 4.69
N PHE A 40 -3.38 0.59 3.88
CA PHE A 40 -2.90 0.38 2.52
C PHE A 40 -1.56 -0.38 2.49
N PHE A 41 -0.65 -0.07 3.41
CA PHE A 41 0.59 -0.82 3.58
C PHE A 41 0.32 -2.28 3.97
N LYS A 42 -0.57 -2.52 4.93
CA LYS A 42 -0.94 -3.88 5.35
C LYS A 42 -1.50 -4.70 4.20
N GLN A 43 -2.46 -4.15 3.46
CA GLN A 43 -3.05 -4.82 2.30
C GLN A 43 -2.00 -5.12 1.21
N THR A 44 -1.14 -4.15 0.91
CA THR A 44 -0.05 -4.33 -0.08
C THR A 44 0.92 -5.43 0.35
N MET A 45 1.28 -5.48 1.63
CA MET A 45 2.16 -6.51 2.19
C MET A 45 1.54 -7.91 2.12
N ASP A 46 0.23 -8.03 2.35
CA ASP A 46 -0.48 -9.30 2.24
C ASP A 46 -0.48 -9.83 0.80
N VAL A 47 -0.70 -8.95 -0.19
CA VAL A 47 -0.56 -9.30 -1.62
C VAL A 47 0.88 -9.67 -1.98
N ALA A 48 1.87 -8.89 -1.53
CA ALA A 48 3.28 -9.16 -1.80
C ALA A 48 3.71 -10.54 -1.28
N LYS A 49 3.29 -10.90 -0.06
CA LYS A 49 3.54 -12.24 0.52
C LYS A 49 2.87 -13.34 -0.30
N ALA A 50 1.64 -13.13 -0.75
CA ALA A 50 0.94 -14.11 -1.59
C ALA A 50 1.66 -14.33 -2.93
N LEU A 51 2.09 -13.25 -3.60
CA LEU A 51 2.87 -13.35 -4.85
C LEU A 51 4.19 -14.10 -4.63
N THR A 52 4.92 -13.78 -3.56
CA THR A 52 6.14 -14.52 -3.20
C THR A 52 5.84 -16.01 -2.93
N ALA A 53 4.74 -16.32 -2.24
CA ALA A 53 4.34 -17.72 -1.98
C ALA A 53 3.95 -18.48 -3.27
N MET A 54 3.46 -17.77 -4.29
CA MET A 54 3.19 -18.34 -5.62
C MET A 54 4.44 -18.52 -6.47
N GLY A 55 5.61 -18.07 -6.01
CA GLY A 55 6.89 -18.22 -6.70
C GLY A 55 7.30 -17.05 -7.60
N PHE A 56 6.59 -15.93 -7.55
CA PHE A 56 7.01 -14.72 -8.28
C PHE A 56 8.34 -14.18 -7.73
N VAL A 57 9.25 -13.85 -8.63
CA VAL A 57 10.57 -13.28 -8.32
C VAL A 57 10.75 -11.89 -8.92
N LYS A 58 11.89 -11.27 -8.59
CA LYS A 58 12.25 -9.97 -9.14
C LYS A 58 12.36 -10.05 -10.68
N ASN A 59 11.63 -9.16 -11.35
CA ASN A 59 11.56 -9.01 -12.81
C ASN A 59 10.69 -10.05 -13.57
N ASP A 60 9.86 -10.83 -12.88
CA ASP A 60 8.77 -11.56 -13.54
C ASP A 60 7.68 -10.63 -14.10
#